data_AF-A0A7S2LTN2-F1
#
_entry.id   AF-A0A7S2LTN2-F1
#
_cell.length_a   1.000
_cell.length_b   1.000
_cell.length_c   1.000
_cell.angle_alpha   90.00
_cell.angle_beta   90.00
_cell.angle_gamma   90.00
#
_symmetry.space_group_name_H-M   'P 1'
#
loop_
_entity.id
_entity.type
_entity.pdbx_description
1 polymer ?
#
loop_
_entity_poly.entity_id
_entity_poly.type
_entity_poly.pdbx_seq_one_letter_code
_entity_poly.pdbx_strand_id
1 'polypeptide(L)'
;VYKSFEGLVDEGYDDSWGGNGVQMWPESFEDFMKACPIVIFAFTCQTIVPRIYHELEGDIRTPTYMRSVIFRGVIVSSVAYIIMGIFTYLEFGDLTNEDVLKNFCVQNGK
;
A
#
# COMPACT_ATOMS: atom_id res chain seq x y z
N VAL A 1 -18.24 -0.12 34.91
CA VAL A 1 -16.86 -0.15 34.39
C VAL A 1 -16.81 -0.60 32.92
N TYR A 2 -17.51 -1.68 32.53
CA TYR A 2 -17.53 -2.15 31.13
C TYR A 2 -18.17 -1.19 30.10
N LYS A 3 -19.13 -0.35 30.52
CA LYS A 3 -19.77 0.67 29.66
C LYS A 3 -18.81 1.74 29.10
N SER A 4 -17.60 1.86 29.66
CA SER A 4 -16.65 2.90 29.29
C SER A 4 -15.73 2.50 28.14
N PHE A 5 -15.45 1.21 27.96
CA PHE A 5 -14.54 0.77 26.90
C PHE A 5 -15.24 0.70 25.54
N GLU A 6 -16.46 0.13 25.50
CA GLU A 6 -17.26 0.13 24.27
C GLU A 6 -17.60 1.55 23.83
N GLY A 7 -17.91 2.46 24.77
CA GLY A 7 -18.16 3.87 24.45
C GLY A 7 -16.91 4.58 23.90
N LEU A 8 -15.72 4.31 24.45
CA LEU A 8 -14.47 4.88 23.94
C LEU A 8 -14.05 4.30 22.57
N VAL A 9 -14.44 3.06 22.28
CA VAL A 9 -14.20 2.42 20.98
C VAL A 9 -15.17 2.97 19.93
N ASP A 10 -16.46 3.11 20.24
CA ASP A 10 -17.45 3.70 19.34
C ASP A 10 -17.17 5.18 19.07
N GLU A 11 -16.85 5.95 20.10
CA GLU A 11 -16.54 7.38 19.97
C GLU A 11 -15.21 7.59 19.21
N GLY A 12 -14.21 6.74 19.45
CA GLY A 12 -12.98 6.71 18.64
C GLY A 12 -13.19 6.26 17.20
N TYR A 13 -14.18 5.39 16.95
CA TYR A 13 -14.55 4.92 15.62
C TYR A 13 -15.28 6.03 14.84
N ASP A 14 -16.24 6.71 15.45
CA ASP A 14 -16.98 7.82 14.84
C ASP A 14 -16.09 9.05 14.60
N ASP A 15 -15.16 9.38 15.51
CA ASP A 15 -14.21 10.49 15.32
C ASP A 15 -13.18 10.21 14.21
N SER A 16 -12.81 8.95 14.01
CA SER A 16 -11.78 8.57 13.01
C SER A 16 -12.36 8.30 11.63
N TRP A 17 -13.60 7.81 11.54
CA TRP A 17 -14.20 7.33 10.28
C TRP A 17 -15.50 8.04 9.91
N GLY A 18 -16.00 8.94 10.75
CA GLY A 18 -17.03 9.92 10.41
C GLY A 18 -18.27 9.35 9.71
N GLY A 19 -19.05 8.48 10.35
CA GLY A 19 -20.37 8.01 9.90
C GLY A 19 -20.46 7.25 8.56
N ASN A 20 -19.46 7.37 7.70
CA ASN A 20 -19.31 6.68 6.43
C ASN A 20 -18.24 5.62 6.66
N GLY A 21 -18.67 4.41 7.06
CA GLY A 21 -17.74 3.34 7.41
C GLY A 21 -16.77 2.96 6.29
N VAL A 22 -15.68 2.29 6.64
CA VAL A 22 -14.64 1.72 5.75
C VAL A 22 -15.18 1.23 4.39
N GLN A 23 -15.04 2.07 3.36
CA GLN A 23 -15.27 1.75 1.97
C GLN A 23 -14.17 0.84 1.40
N MET A 24 -14.34 -0.47 1.58
CA MET A 24 -13.38 -1.49 1.09
C MET A 24 -13.39 -1.69 -0.43
N TRP A 25 -14.42 -1.22 -1.14
CA TRP A 25 -14.61 -1.50 -2.56
C TRP A 25 -14.78 -0.21 -3.38
N PRO A 26 -14.10 -0.09 -4.54
CA PRO A 26 -14.35 1.01 -5.48
C PRO A 26 -15.80 1.00 -5.95
N GLU A 27 -16.43 2.17 -6.00
CA GLU A 27 -17.80 2.34 -6.50
C GLU A 27 -17.91 2.17 -8.01
N SER A 28 -16.80 2.37 -8.72
CA SER A 28 -16.78 2.40 -10.17
C SER A 28 -15.54 1.73 -10.76
N PHE A 29 -15.70 1.21 -11.98
CA PHE A 29 -14.57 0.71 -12.78
C PHE A 29 -13.59 1.83 -13.14
N GLU A 30 -14.04 3.08 -13.17
CA GLU A 30 -13.19 4.25 -13.44
C GLU A 30 -12.16 4.44 -12.33
N ASP A 31 -12.57 4.31 -11.06
CA ASP A 31 -11.67 4.47 -9.91
C ASP A 31 -10.67 3.32 -9.82
N PHE A 32 -11.08 2.12 -10.20
CA PHE A 32 -10.15 0.99 -10.37
C PHE A 32 -9.11 1.27 -11.46
N MET A 33 -9.54 1.79 -12.62
CA MET A 33 -8.64 2.11 -13.73
C MET A 33 -7.67 3.26 -13.40
N LYS A 34 -8.05 4.21 -12.52
CA LYS A 34 -7.15 5.25 -12.01
C LYS A 34 -6.03 4.67 -11.14
N ALA A 35 -6.29 3.62 -10.36
CA ALA A 35 -5.29 2.96 -9.52
C ALA A 35 -4.33 2.06 -10.32
N CYS A 36 -4.78 1.48 -11.43
CA CYS A 36 -3.97 0.60 -12.30
C CYS A 36 -2.56 1.13 -12.67
N PRO A 37 -2.40 2.36 -13.22
CA PRO A 37 -1.08 2.86 -13.61
C PRO A 37 -0.13 3.02 -12.41
N ILE A 38 -0.65 3.36 -11.23
CA ILE A 38 0.13 3.50 -9.99
C ILE A 38 0.70 2.13 -9.58
N VAL A 39 -0.13 1.09 -9.62
CA VAL A 39 0.29 -0.28 -9.33
C VAL A 39 1.30 -0.79 -10.35
N ILE A 40 1.07 -0.56 -11.65
CA ILE A 40 2.00 -0.95 -12.71
C ILE A 40 3.37 -0.28 -12.50
N PHE A 41 3.37 1.01 -12.15
CA PHE A 41 4.60 1.75 -11.87
C PHE A 41 5.33 1.21 -10.64
N ALA A 42 4.62 0.92 -9.55
CA ALA A 42 5.19 0.38 -8.31
C ALA A 42 5.90 -0.97 -8.52
N PHE A 43 5.43 -1.79 -9.48
CA PHE A 43 6.04 -3.08 -9.83
C PHE A 43 6.99 -3.02 -11.03
N THR A 44 7.41 -1.84 -11.47
CA THR A 44 8.34 -1.69 -12.60
C THR A 44 9.78 -2.01 -12.17
N CYS A 45 10.12 -3.29 -12.14
CA CYS A 45 11.49 -3.76 -11.85
C CYS A 45 12.26 -4.21 -13.10
N GLN A 46 11.63 -4.23 -14.27
CA GLN A 46 12.15 -4.83 -15.51
C GLN A 46 13.49 -4.23 -15.98
N THR A 47 13.74 -2.94 -15.71
CA THR A 47 14.98 -2.25 -16.10
C THR A 47 16.15 -2.50 -15.14
N ILE A 48 15.87 -3.03 -13.95
CA ILE A 48 16.87 -3.29 -12.91
C ILE A 48 17.40 -4.74 -13.05
N VAL A 49 16.55 -5.67 -13.47
CA VAL A 49 16.87 -7.10 -13.60
C VAL A 49 18.08 -7.39 -14.52
N PRO A 50 18.21 -6.82 -15.72
CA PRO A 50 19.36 -7.11 -16.60
C PRO A 50 20.70 -6.60 -16.05
N ARG A 51 20.69 -5.52 -15.27
CA ARG A 51 21.90 -5.00 -14.61
C ARG A 51 22.37 -5.94 -13.51
N ILE A 52 21.45 -6.39 -12.66
CA ILE A 52 21.74 -7.42 -11.66
C ILE A 52 22.24 -8.70 -12.34
N TYR A 53 21.68 -9.07 -13.50
CA TYR A 53 22.12 -10.26 -14.25
C TYR A 53 23.58 -10.19 -14.69
N HIS A 54 24.02 -9.00 -15.10
CA HIS A 54 25.35 -8.79 -15.65
C HIS A 54 26.43 -8.66 -14.55
N GLU A 55 26.05 -8.22 -13.35
CA GLU A 55 26.91 -8.14 -12.16
C GLU A 55 27.10 -9.48 -11.44
N LEU A 56 26.24 -10.48 -11.71
CA LEU A 56 26.39 -11.80 -11.11
C LEU A 56 27.50 -12.62 -11.79
N GLU A 57 28.50 -13.05 -11.02
CA GLU A 57 29.62 -13.86 -11.50
C GLU A 57 29.25 -15.33 -11.75
N GLY A 58 29.80 -15.87 -12.85
CA GLY A 58 30.18 -17.28 -13.10
C GLY A 58 29.16 -18.38 -12.84
N ASP A 59 28.85 -18.66 -11.57
CA ASP A 59 28.14 -19.86 -11.10
C ASP A 59 26.67 -19.60 -10.70
N ILE A 60 26.37 -18.38 -10.28
CA ILE A 60 25.01 -17.95 -9.87
C ILE A 60 24.23 -17.27 -11.00
N ARG A 61 24.88 -17.00 -12.14
CA ARG A 61 24.29 -16.41 -13.35
C ARG A 61 23.47 -17.44 -14.15
N THR A 62 22.55 -18.11 -13.46
CA THR A 62 21.61 -19.05 -14.04
C THR A 62 20.22 -18.40 -14.07
N PRO A 63 19.48 -18.42 -15.20
CA PRO A 63 18.16 -17.80 -15.31
C PRO A 63 17.16 -18.33 -14.27
N THR A 64 17.31 -19.58 -13.83
CA THR A 64 16.47 -20.21 -12.79
C THR A 64 16.65 -19.55 -11.42
N TYR A 65 17.90 -19.27 -11.02
CA TYR A 65 18.20 -18.59 -9.75
C TYR A 65 17.71 -17.14 -9.78
N MET A 66 17.96 -16.46 -10.88
CA MET A 66 17.53 -15.08 -11.08
C MET A 66 16.01 -14.94 -11.02
N ARG A 67 15.27 -15.88 -11.63
CA ARG A 67 13.82 -15.95 -11.50
C ARG A 67 13.40 -16.06 -10.03
N SER A 68 13.98 -16.98 -9.26
CA SER A 68 13.65 -17.12 -7.83
C SER A 68 13.95 -15.86 -7.02
N VAL A 69 15.06 -15.16 -7.30
CA VAL A 69 15.40 -13.89 -6.64
C VAL A 69 14.37 -12.80 -6.98
N ILE A 70 14.00 -12.67 -8.25
CA ILE A 70 12.98 -11.70 -8.69
C ILE A 70 11.64 -12.00 -8.02
N PHE A 71 11.19 -13.25 -8.03
CA PHE A 71 9.93 -13.64 -7.39
C PHE A 71 9.93 -13.32 -5.90
N ARG A 72 11.03 -13.60 -5.19
CA ARG A 72 11.16 -13.24 -3.77
C ARG A 72 11.15 -11.72 -3.56
N GLY A 73 11.85 -10.96 -4.41
CA GLY A 73 11.84 -9.51 -4.36
C GLY A 73 10.44 -8.92 -4.55
N VAL A 74 9.70 -9.43 -5.55
CA VAL A 74 8.31 -9.03 -5.82
C VAL A 74 7.40 -9.37 -4.65
N ILE A 75 7.54 -10.54 -4.03
CA ILE A 75 6.73 -10.92 -2.87
C ILE A 75 6.98 -9.94 -1.70
N VAL A 76 8.24 -9.62 -1.42
CA VAL A 76 8.58 -8.69 -0.33
C VAL A 76 8.04 -7.28 -0.61
N SER A 77 8.20 -6.77 -1.84
CA SER A 77 7.66 -5.46 -2.20
C SER A 77 6.13 -5.43 -2.16
N SER A 78 5.46 -6.50 -2.62
CA SER A 78 4.00 -6.63 -2.54
C SER A 78 3.51 -6.57 -1.11
N VAL A 79 4.17 -7.29 -0.20
CA VAL A 79 3.82 -7.28 1.23
C VAL A 79 3.98 -5.87 1.81
N ALA A 80 5.08 -5.18 1.49
CA ALA A 80 5.30 -3.81 1.94
C ALA A 80 4.22 -2.85 1.43
N TYR A 81 3.87 -2.91 0.14
CA TYR A 81 2.82 -2.07 -0.43
C TYR A 81 1.42 -2.38 0.12
N ILE A 82 1.10 -3.64 0.38
CA ILE A 82 -0.18 -4.04 1.01
C ILE A 82 -0.27 -3.48 2.42
N ILE A 83 0.79 -3.66 3.22
CA ILE A 83 0.86 -3.14 4.60
C ILE A 83 0.70 -1.61 4.58
N MET A 84 1.47 -0.92 3.75
CA MET A 84 1.40 0.54 3.60
C MET A 84 0.00 1.00 3.19
N GLY A 85 -0.62 0.35 2.19
CA GLY A 85 -1.97 0.68 1.74
C GLY A 85 -3.03 0.47 2.83
N ILE A 86 -2.96 -0.66 3.56
CA ILE A 86 -3.88 -0.97 4.66
C ILE A 86 -3.74 0.06 5.78
N PHE A 87 -2.52 0.30 6.28
CA PHE A 87 -2.33 1.24 7.39
C PHE A 87 -2.63 2.68 7.02
N THR A 88 -2.28 3.11 5.81
CA THR A 88 -2.64 4.44 5.30
C THR A 88 -4.15 4.62 5.23
N TYR A 89 -4.85 3.63 4.66
CA TYR A 89 -6.31 3.68 4.57
C TYR A 89 -6.94 3.64 5.97
N LEU A 90 -6.39 2.83 6.87
CA LEU A 90 -6.84 2.74 8.26
C LEU A 90 -6.60 4.02 9.08
N GLU A 91 -5.61 4.82 8.70
CA GLU A 91 -5.25 6.04 9.43
C GLU A 91 -6.00 7.28 8.94
N PHE A 92 -6.37 7.34 7.66
CA PHE A 92 -7.02 8.53 7.06
C PHE A 92 -8.45 8.31 6.56
N GLY A 93 -8.90 7.05 6.45
CA GLY A 93 -10.24 6.70 6.00
C GLY A 93 -10.66 7.34 4.67
N ASP A 94 -11.89 7.85 4.62
CA ASP A 94 -12.48 8.51 3.43
C ASP A 94 -11.76 9.81 3.02
N LEU A 95 -10.89 10.36 3.87
CA LEU A 95 -10.09 11.55 3.57
C LEU A 95 -8.71 11.21 2.99
N THR A 96 -8.49 9.95 2.57
CA THR A 96 -7.23 9.53 1.96
C THR A 96 -7.04 10.21 0.59
N ASN A 97 -6.30 11.32 0.56
CA ASN A 97 -5.87 11.94 -0.69
C ASN A 97 -4.95 10.99 -1.49
N GLU A 98 -4.93 11.16 -2.83
CA GLU A 98 -4.06 10.41 -3.76
C GLU A 98 -2.58 10.41 -3.36
N ASP A 99 -2.15 11.47 -2.67
CA ASP A 99 -0.84 11.59 -2.06
C ASP A 99 -0.98 11.54 -0.53
N VAL A 100 -0.56 10.40 0.03
CA VAL A 100 -0.65 10.09 1.46
C VAL A 100 0.10 11.11 2.33
N LEU A 101 1.12 11.78 1.78
CA LEU A 101 1.91 12.78 2.51
C LEU A 101 1.15 14.10 2.70
N LYS A 102 0.19 14.40 1.82
CA LYS A 102 -0.64 15.61 1.96
C LYS A 102 -1.62 15.49 3.13
N ASN A 103 -2.01 14.28 3.51
CA ASN A 103 -2.88 14.05 4.66
C ASN A 103 -2.20 14.44 5.98
N PHE A 104 -0.88 14.23 6.10
CA PHE A 104 -0.11 14.67 7.27
C PHE A 104 0.00 16.21 7.37
N CYS A 105 -0.01 16.93 6.25
CA CYS A 105 -0.02 18.39 6.26
C CYS A 105 -1.40 18.96 6.64
N VAL A 106 -2.49 18.26 6.34
CA VAL A 106 -3.85 18.64 6.77
C VAL A 106 -4.03 18.46 8.28
N GLN A 107 -3.46 17.39 8.85
CA GLN A 107 -3.43 17.14 10.30
C GLN A 107 -2.60 18.18 11.08
N ASN A 108 -1.46 18.64 10.54
CA ASN A 108 -0.58 19.62 11.22
C ASN A 108 -0.97 21.10 10.97
N GLY A 109 -2.03 21.36 10.20
CA GLY A 109 -2.52 22.70 9.87
C GLY A 109 -3.70 23.18 10.72
N LYS A 110 -4.08 22.42 11.76
CA LYS A 110 -5.07 22.80 12.78
C LYS A 110 -4.45 22.70 14.17
#